data_AF-A0A1U7NSM1-F1
#
_entry.id   AF-A0A1U7NSM1-F1
#
_cell.length_a   1.000
_cell.length_b   1.000
_cell.length_c   1.000
_cell.angle_alpha   90.00
_cell.angle_beta   90.00
_cell.angle_gamma   90.00
#
_symmetry.space_group_name_H-M   'P 1'
#
loop_
_entity.id
_entity.type
_entity.pdbx_description
1 polymer ?
#
loop_
_entity_poly.entity_id
_entity_poly.type
_entity_poly.pdbx_seq_one_letter_code
_entity_poly.pdbx_strand_id
1 'polypeptide(L)'
;MQTYLPAGTRTYQMGSGADKSTMTIKATPLSGDRMNVQTTMNGKTTPVVWTCTASGMKASIPAGDGGAQVNVDAGFLPDARNWKAGYSWNSSNKVNVNAPGVGAMNMTSTTVSKIVKQEKVTVPAGTFTALRVDSTTSMKMSLPAGTKLPPGMDLNQMMGGKTTTSAWYVQGVGMVKTTSADGSFSMVLTKIGK
;
A
#
# COMPACT_ATOMS: atom_id res chain seq x y z
N MET A 1 3.49 -7.00 17.65
CA MET A 1 3.84 -7.02 16.21
C MET A 1 2.60 -7.40 15.42
N GLN A 2 2.27 -6.67 14.35
CA GLN A 2 1.06 -6.91 13.57
C GLN A 2 1.21 -8.17 12.71
N THR A 3 0.44 -9.22 13.01
CA THR A 3 0.62 -10.55 12.42
C THR A 3 0.33 -10.62 10.92
N TYR A 4 -0.36 -9.64 10.36
CA TYR A 4 -0.66 -9.52 8.93
C TYR A 4 0.30 -8.58 8.18
N LEU A 5 1.30 -8.00 8.87
CA LEU A 5 2.44 -7.29 8.28
C LEU A 5 3.76 -7.84 8.85
N PRO A 6 4.05 -9.14 8.62
CA PRO A 6 5.24 -9.78 9.18
C PRO A 6 6.55 -9.25 8.58
N ALA A 7 7.64 -9.32 9.35
CA ALA A 7 9.01 -9.14 8.87
C ALA A 7 9.43 -10.26 7.89
N GLY A 8 10.46 -10.03 7.09
CA GLY A 8 10.98 -10.95 6.07
C GLY A 8 10.78 -10.46 4.64
N THR A 9 10.97 -11.35 3.67
CA THR A 9 10.95 -11.01 2.23
C THR A 9 9.71 -11.57 1.53
N ARG A 10 9.03 -10.77 0.72
CA ARG A 10 7.94 -11.20 -0.17
C ARG A 10 8.19 -10.70 -1.58
N THR A 11 8.04 -11.58 -2.55
CA THR A 11 8.07 -11.22 -3.97
C THR A 11 6.68 -11.35 -4.55
N TYR A 12 6.29 -10.36 -5.32
CA TYR A 12 4.99 -10.24 -5.95
C TYR A 12 5.15 -10.04 -7.45
N GLN A 13 4.21 -10.61 -8.20
CA GLN A 13 3.95 -10.20 -9.58
C GLN A 13 2.84 -9.15 -9.53
N MET A 14 3.07 -7.98 -10.13
CA MET A 14 2.11 -6.89 -10.26
C MET A 14 1.70 -6.69 -11.72
N GLY A 15 0.51 -6.15 -11.95
CA GLY A 15 0.02 -5.75 -13.27
C GLY A 15 -1.22 -6.52 -13.72
N SER A 16 -1.71 -6.18 -14.91
CA SER A 16 -2.88 -6.80 -15.55
C SER A 16 -2.50 -7.23 -16.97
N GLY A 17 -2.96 -8.41 -17.41
CA GLY A 17 -2.69 -8.89 -18.77
C GLY A 17 -1.20 -9.20 -19.02
N ALA A 18 -0.66 -8.68 -20.14
CA ALA A 18 0.71 -8.93 -20.59
C ALA A 18 1.76 -8.09 -19.83
N ASP A 19 1.36 -6.93 -19.30
CA ASP A 19 2.26 -5.99 -18.63
C ASP A 19 2.43 -6.35 -17.15
N LYS A 20 3.26 -7.37 -16.90
CA LYS A 20 3.57 -7.81 -15.54
C LYS A 20 4.93 -7.31 -15.11
N SER A 21 5.04 -6.82 -13.87
CA SER A 21 6.29 -6.42 -13.25
C SER A 21 6.52 -7.19 -11.95
N THR A 22 7.78 -7.44 -11.62
CA THR A 22 8.15 -8.08 -10.35
C THR A 22 8.50 -7.03 -9.32
N MET A 23 7.90 -7.14 -8.14
CA MET A 23 8.22 -6.33 -6.97
C MET A 23 8.67 -7.23 -5.82
N THR A 24 9.80 -6.92 -5.21
CA THR A 24 10.25 -7.57 -3.97
C THR A 24 10.21 -6.57 -2.84
N ILE A 25 9.59 -6.96 -1.72
CA ILE A 25 9.54 -6.18 -0.49
C ILE A 25 10.29 -6.96 0.59
N LYS A 26 11.27 -6.33 1.23
CA LYS A 26 11.95 -6.86 2.41
C LYS A 26 11.71 -5.94 3.60
N ALA A 27 10.99 -6.44 4.60
CA ALA A 27 10.71 -5.72 5.84
C ALA A 27 11.60 -6.24 6.97
N THR A 28 12.44 -5.36 7.53
CA THR A 28 13.39 -5.68 8.61
C THR A 28 13.06 -4.82 9.83
N PRO A 29 12.75 -5.41 11.00
CA PRO A 29 12.57 -4.66 12.23
C PRO A 29 13.82 -3.89 12.62
N LEU A 30 13.63 -2.67 13.11
CA LEU A 30 14.67 -1.86 13.73
C LEU A 30 14.36 -1.70 15.23
N SER A 31 15.23 -1.01 15.96
CA SER A 31 14.98 -0.68 17.36
C SER A 31 13.77 0.26 17.54
N GLY A 32 13.00 0.00 18.60
CA GLY A 32 11.77 0.72 18.91
C GLY A 32 10.64 0.40 17.92
N ASP A 33 9.76 1.38 17.68
CA ASP A 33 8.62 1.25 16.78
C ASP A 33 8.98 1.46 15.31
N ARG A 34 10.15 1.01 14.85
CA ARG A 34 10.67 1.29 13.51
C ARG A 34 10.88 0.03 12.67
N MET A 35 10.66 0.16 11.37
CA MET A 35 10.83 -0.91 10.37
C MET A 35 11.56 -0.35 9.15
N ASN A 36 12.62 -1.02 8.70
CA ASN A 36 13.20 -0.75 7.39
C ASN A 36 12.49 -1.60 6.33
N VAL A 37 11.89 -0.96 5.33
CA VAL A 37 11.23 -1.61 4.20
C VAL A 37 12.01 -1.29 2.94
N GLN A 38 12.62 -2.31 2.34
CA GLN A 38 13.29 -2.21 1.06
C GLN A 38 12.35 -2.72 -0.03
N THR A 39 12.02 -1.84 -0.98
CA THR A 39 11.23 -2.19 -2.15
C THR A 39 12.13 -2.22 -3.37
N THR A 40 12.24 -3.38 -4.01
CA THR A 40 12.96 -3.58 -5.26
C THR A 40 11.97 -3.76 -6.41
N MET A 41 12.05 -2.90 -7.42
CA MET A 41 11.22 -2.95 -8.62
C MET A 41 12.07 -2.56 -9.82
N ASN A 42 12.00 -3.31 -10.92
CA ASN A 42 12.78 -3.08 -12.14
C ASN A 42 14.30 -2.92 -11.87
N GLY A 43 14.83 -3.73 -10.96
CA GLY A 43 16.25 -3.70 -10.55
C GLY A 43 16.64 -2.56 -9.60
N LYS A 44 15.79 -1.54 -9.39
CA LYS A 44 16.04 -0.44 -8.46
C LYS A 44 15.50 -0.77 -7.07
N THR A 45 16.34 -0.63 -6.05
CA THR A 45 15.95 -0.84 -4.64
C THR A 45 15.86 0.50 -3.91
N THR A 46 14.73 0.74 -3.25
CA THR A 46 14.50 1.94 -2.44
C THR A 46 14.25 1.52 -0.99
N PRO A 47 15.16 1.83 -0.06
CA PRO A 47 14.95 1.64 1.37
C PRO A 47 14.10 2.78 1.94
N VAL A 48 13.15 2.43 2.80
CA VAL A 48 12.31 3.39 3.54
C VAL A 48 12.21 2.96 4.99
N VAL A 49 12.55 3.86 5.91
CA VAL A 49 12.31 3.63 7.34
C VAL A 49 10.93 4.13 7.70
N TRP A 50 10.08 3.20 8.13
CA TRP A 50 8.75 3.46 8.67
C TRP A 50 8.81 3.53 10.18
N THR A 51 8.08 4.49 10.75
CA THR A 51 7.81 4.56 12.19
C THR A 51 6.35 4.19 12.42
N CYS A 52 6.13 3.09 13.12
CA CYS A 52 4.83 2.66 13.60
C CYS A 52 4.38 3.60 14.73
N THR A 53 3.11 3.97 14.71
CA THR A 53 2.45 4.85 15.67
C THR A 53 1.11 4.22 16.04
N ALA A 54 0.48 4.70 17.11
CA ALA A 54 -0.86 4.23 17.48
C ALA A 54 -1.92 4.45 16.38
N SER A 55 -1.72 5.43 15.50
CA SER A 55 -2.65 5.78 14.42
C SER A 55 -2.29 5.20 13.05
N GLY A 56 -1.13 4.54 12.90
CA GLY A 56 -0.65 4.12 11.58
C GLY A 56 0.86 4.07 11.46
N MET A 57 1.38 4.20 10.24
CA MET A 57 2.81 4.22 9.95
C MET A 57 3.20 5.50 9.25
N LYS A 58 4.34 6.07 9.63
CA LYS A 58 4.86 7.29 9.01
C LYS A 58 6.20 7.02 8.33
N ALA A 59 6.41 7.62 7.17
CA ALA A 59 7.69 7.57 6.47
C ALA A 59 7.94 8.85 5.68
N SER A 60 9.21 9.14 5.46
CA SER A 60 9.67 10.14 4.50
C SER A 60 10.48 9.42 3.42
N ILE A 61 10.05 9.56 2.18
CA ILE A 61 10.60 8.86 1.02
C ILE A 61 11.22 9.90 0.08
N PRO A 62 12.53 9.84 -0.20
CA PRO A 62 13.12 10.64 -1.26
C PRO A 62 12.51 10.27 -2.62
N ALA A 63 12.11 11.27 -3.40
CA ALA A 63 11.51 11.08 -4.72
C ALA A 63 12.41 11.67 -5.81
N GLY A 64 13.12 10.80 -6.53
CA GLY A 64 13.95 11.17 -7.68
C GLY A 64 15.21 11.96 -7.33
N ASP A 65 15.93 12.39 -8.38
CA ASP A 65 17.18 13.13 -8.30
C ASP A 65 16.88 14.62 -8.40
N GLY A 66 16.64 15.26 -7.26
CA GLY A 66 16.25 16.68 -7.25
C GLY A 66 15.76 17.23 -5.92
N GLY A 67 15.93 16.48 -4.81
CA GLY A 67 15.52 16.94 -3.47
C GLY A 67 14.02 16.91 -3.20
N ALA A 68 13.21 16.30 -4.08
CA ALA A 68 11.80 16.10 -3.78
C ALA A 68 11.62 15.03 -2.69
N GLN A 69 10.63 15.24 -1.82
CA GLN A 69 10.37 14.43 -0.65
C GLN A 69 8.88 14.09 -0.59
N VAL A 70 8.58 12.83 -0.32
CA VAL A 70 7.22 12.33 -0.13
C VAL A 70 7.07 11.89 1.32
N ASN A 71 6.32 12.67 2.09
CA ASN A 71 5.96 12.33 3.46
C ASN A 71 4.64 11.56 3.43
N VAL A 72 4.64 10.38 4.03
CA VAL A 72 3.48 9.49 4.09
C VAL A 72 3.08 9.28 5.54
N ASP A 73 1.79 9.50 5.82
CA ASP A 73 1.10 9.06 7.03
C ASP A 73 0.06 8.03 6.57
N ALA A 74 0.39 6.75 6.71
CA ALA A 74 -0.44 5.64 6.28
C ALA A 74 -1.29 5.14 7.45
N GLY A 75 -2.60 5.07 7.27
CA GLY A 75 -3.53 4.60 8.29
C GLY A 75 -3.29 3.13 8.69
N PHE A 76 -3.69 2.79 9.90
CA PHE A 76 -3.42 1.48 10.51
C PHE A 76 -4.36 0.37 10.00
N LEU A 77 -3.84 -0.86 9.87
CA LEU A 77 -4.65 -2.09 9.83
C LEU A 77 -5.13 -2.42 11.25
N PRO A 78 -6.29 -3.01 11.50
CA PRO A 78 -6.73 -3.29 12.86
C PRO A 78 -5.85 -4.34 13.57
N ASP A 79 -5.90 -4.33 14.91
CA ASP A 79 -5.28 -5.35 15.76
C ASP A 79 -5.72 -6.76 15.32
N ALA A 80 -4.79 -7.72 15.35
CA ALA A 80 -5.02 -9.11 14.92
C ALA A 80 -6.26 -9.76 15.55
N ARG A 81 -6.60 -9.39 16.80
CA ARG A 81 -7.78 -9.90 17.52
C ARG A 81 -9.11 -9.53 16.86
N ASN A 82 -9.10 -8.47 16.04
CA ASN A 82 -10.28 -8.00 15.31
C ASN A 82 -10.42 -8.64 13.93
N TRP A 83 -9.46 -9.45 13.48
CA TRP A 83 -9.46 -10.05 12.15
C TRP A 83 -10.43 -11.24 12.05
N LYS A 84 -11.71 -10.93 11.87
CA LYS A 84 -12.78 -11.90 11.66
C LYS A 84 -13.80 -11.38 10.65
N ALA A 85 -14.49 -12.29 9.97
CA ALA A 85 -15.54 -11.94 9.02
C ALA A 85 -16.58 -11.00 9.67
N GLY A 86 -17.00 -9.98 8.93
CA GLY A 86 -17.91 -8.93 9.38
C GLY A 86 -17.23 -7.71 9.98
N TYR A 87 -15.99 -7.81 10.49
CA TYR A 87 -15.29 -6.67 11.07
C TYR A 87 -14.98 -5.62 10.00
N SER A 88 -15.24 -4.35 10.33
CA SER A 88 -15.06 -3.21 9.44
C SER A 88 -14.30 -2.09 10.16
N TRP A 89 -13.51 -1.33 9.42
CA TRP A 89 -12.78 -0.19 9.94
C TRP A 89 -12.59 0.88 8.87
N ASN A 90 -12.32 2.09 9.34
CA ASN A 90 -11.91 3.20 8.50
C ASN A 90 -10.43 3.47 8.72
N SER A 91 -9.70 3.74 7.65
CA SER A 91 -8.34 4.25 7.70
C SER A 91 -8.24 5.53 6.88
N SER A 92 -7.32 6.42 7.27
CA SER A 92 -7.00 7.62 6.52
C SER A 92 -5.53 7.62 6.19
N ASN A 93 -5.18 7.97 4.96
CA ASN A 93 -3.80 8.21 4.59
C ASN A 93 -3.62 9.68 4.24
N LYS A 94 -2.46 10.25 4.58
CA LYS A 94 -2.03 11.56 4.12
C LYS A 94 -0.70 11.41 3.41
N VAL A 95 -0.59 11.98 2.23
CA VAL A 95 0.64 12.04 1.46
C VAL A 95 0.92 13.50 1.18
N ASN A 96 2.06 14.00 1.63
CA ASN A 96 2.54 15.32 1.29
C ASN A 96 3.75 15.14 0.36
N VAL A 97 3.66 15.70 -0.84
CA VAL A 97 4.75 15.73 -1.79
C VAL A 97 5.30 17.13 -1.81
N ASN A 98 6.58 17.28 -1.47
CA ASN A 98 7.30 18.53 -1.62
C ASN A 98 8.31 18.37 -2.75
N ALA A 99 8.14 19.12 -3.83
CA ALA A 99 9.04 19.10 -4.98
C ALA A 99 9.51 20.53 -5.29
N PRO A 100 10.83 20.77 -5.46
CA PRO A 100 11.34 22.07 -5.88
C PRO A 100 10.68 22.54 -7.18
N GLY A 101 10.26 23.81 -7.23
CA GLY A 101 9.62 24.42 -8.40
C GLY A 101 8.13 24.12 -8.59
N VAL A 102 7.57 23.11 -7.91
CA VAL A 102 6.13 22.74 -7.98
C VAL A 102 5.36 23.14 -6.71
N GLY A 103 6.06 23.21 -5.56
CA GLY A 103 5.46 23.49 -4.26
C GLY A 103 4.91 22.24 -3.56
N ALA A 104 4.26 22.43 -2.41
CA ALA A 104 3.74 21.34 -1.60
C ALA A 104 2.36 20.88 -2.11
N MET A 105 2.28 19.62 -2.57
CA MET A 105 1.02 18.97 -2.91
C MET A 105 0.57 18.11 -1.73
N ASN A 106 -0.70 18.20 -1.36
CA ASN A 106 -1.28 17.40 -0.29
C ASN A 106 -2.32 16.45 -0.86
N MET A 107 -2.26 15.19 -0.45
CA MET A 107 -3.24 14.18 -0.78
C MET A 107 -3.72 13.53 0.51
N THR A 108 -5.02 13.35 0.61
CA THR A 108 -5.67 12.64 1.70
C THR A 108 -6.55 11.56 1.08
N SER A 109 -6.50 10.36 1.63
CA SER A 109 -7.43 9.30 1.24
C SER A 109 -8.13 8.75 2.47
N THR A 110 -9.38 8.33 2.28
CA THR A 110 -10.15 7.62 3.30
C THR A 110 -10.56 6.29 2.72
N THR A 111 -10.25 5.22 3.44
CA THR A 111 -10.56 3.86 3.03
C THR A 111 -11.50 3.25 4.05
N VAL A 112 -12.62 2.72 3.57
CA VAL A 112 -13.52 1.88 4.36
C VAL A 112 -13.21 0.44 3.99
N SER A 113 -12.84 -0.37 4.96
CA SER A 113 -12.46 -1.78 4.76
C SER A 113 -13.35 -2.70 5.56
N LYS A 114 -13.64 -3.89 5.01
CA LYS A 114 -14.41 -4.94 5.66
C LYS A 114 -13.82 -6.32 5.37
N ILE A 115 -13.65 -7.15 6.40
CA ILE A 115 -13.35 -8.56 6.21
C ILE A 115 -14.65 -9.26 5.82
N VAL A 116 -14.71 -9.76 4.58
CA VAL A 116 -15.96 -10.32 4.02
C VAL A 116 -16.10 -11.81 4.30
N LYS A 117 -15.02 -12.58 4.19
CA LYS A 117 -15.01 -14.04 4.41
C LYS A 117 -13.60 -14.58 4.56
N GLN A 118 -13.52 -15.83 5.02
CA GLN A 118 -12.32 -16.66 4.92
C GLN A 118 -12.47 -17.63 3.74
N GLU A 119 -11.45 -17.76 2.90
CA GLU A 119 -11.47 -18.68 1.77
C GLU A 119 -10.09 -19.23 1.43
N LYS A 120 -10.04 -20.34 0.70
CA LYS A 120 -8.78 -20.86 0.15
C LYS A 120 -8.39 -20.05 -1.09
N VAL A 121 -7.13 -19.62 -1.15
CA VAL A 121 -6.56 -18.88 -2.26
C VAL A 121 -5.27 -19.56 -2.70
N THR A 122 -5.20 -19.89 -3.99
CA THR A 122 -3.99 -20.42 -4.62
C THR A 122 -3.27 -19.31 -5.37
N VAL A 123 -2.00 -19.13 -5.07
CA VAL A 123 -1.06 -18.22 -5.74
C VAL A 123 0.23 -18.99 -6.05
N PRO A 124 1.17 -18.44 -6.86
CA PRO A 124 2.40 -19.17 -7.16
C PRO A 124 3.24 -19.51 -5.93
N ALA A 125 3.14 -18.74 -4.84
CA ALA A 125 3.79 -19.06 -3.57
C ALA A 125 3.14 -20.21 -2.78
N GLY A 126 1.97 -20.72 -3.21
CA GLY A 126 1.26 -21.83 -2.57
C GLY A 126 -0.24 -21.59 -2.39
N THR A 127 -0.88 -22.51 -1.67
CA THR A 127 -2.30 -22.44 -1.32
C THR A 127 -2.45 -22.05 0.15
N PHE A 128 -3.23 -21.01 0.42
CA PHE A 128 -3.42 -20.46 1.75
C PHE A 128 -4.90 -20.37 2.12
N THR A 129 -5.19 -20.45 3.41
CA THR A 129 -6.49 -20.01 3.94
C THR A 129 -6.37 -18.54 4.32
N ALA A 130 -7.07 -17.66 3.60
CA ALA A 130 -6.92 -16.22 3.69
C ALA A 130 -8.23 -15.52 4.06
N LEU A 131 -8.13 -14.42 4.80
CA LEU A 131 -9.23 -13.49 5.01
C LEU A 131 -9.27 -12.49 3.86
N ARG A 132 -10.39 -12.44 3.15
CA ARG A 132 -10.64 -11.44 2.11
C ARG A 132 -11.12 -10.14 2.77
N VAL A 133 -10.43 -9.05 2.45
CA VAL A 133 -10.76 -7.68 2.84
C VAL A 133 -11.17 -6.92 1.59
N ASP A 134 -12.41 -6.45 1.57
CA ASP A 134 -12.89 -5.55 0.53
C ASP A 134 -12.77 -4.11 1.05
N SER A 135 -12.25 -3.23 0.21
CA SER A 135 -11.96 -1.85 0.57
C SER A 135 -12.46 -0.89 -0.49
N THR A 136 -13.07 0.21 -0.05
CA THR A 136 -13.42 1.34 -0.91
C THR A 136 -12.63 2.56 -0.45
N THR A 137 -11.79 3.08 -1.33
CA THR A 137 -10.94 4.25 -1.09
C THR A 137 -11.49 5.45 -1.84
N SER A 138 -11.65 6.56 -1.14
CA SER A 138 -11.93 7.88 -1.73
C SER A 138 -10.69 8.76 -1.55
N MET A 139 -10.31 9.49 -2.58
CA MET A 139 -9.12 10.35 -2.58
C MET A 139 -9.51 11.82 -2.72
N LYS A 140 -8.76 12.68 -2.06
CA LYS A 140 -8.81 14.14 -2.19
C LYS A 140 -7.39 14.67 -2.25
N MET A 141 -7.11 15.51 -3.21
CA MET A 141 -5.84 16.16 -3.49
C MET A 141 -6.03 17.68 -3.47
N SER A 142 -5.05 18.38 -2.93
CA SER A 142 -4.99 19.83 -2.91
C SER A 142 -3.67 20.25 -3.52
N LEU A 143 -3.75 21.12 -4.54
CA LEU A 143 -2.60 21.73 -5.20
C LEU A 143 -2.46 23.19 -4.77
N PRO A 144 -1.25 23.75 -4.73
CA PRO A 144 -1.06 25.19 -4.67
C PRO A 144 -1.73 25.88 -5.86
N ALA A 145 -2.24 27.10 -5.64
CA ALA A 145 -2.82 27.89 -6.70
C ALA A 145 -1.77 28.18 -7.80
N GLY A 146 -2.15 27.99 -9.06
CA GLY A 146 -1.26 28.22 -10.21
C GLY A 146 -0.32 27.07 -10.57
N THR A 147 -0.34 25.94 -9.85
CA THR A 147 0.43 24.75 -10.21
C THR A 147 -0.07 24.18 -11.55
N LYS A 148 0.81 24.11 -12.54
CA LYS A 148 0.56 23.38 -13.80
C LYS A 148 0.82 21.90 -13.58
N LEU A 149 -0.20 21.08 -13.83
CA LEU A 149 -0.05 19.64 -13.80
C LEU A 149 0.83 19.16 -14.96
N PRO A 150 1.62 18.09 -14.78
CA PRO A 150 2.31 17.45 -15.88
C PRO A 150 1.32 17.04 -17.00
N PRO A 151 1.74 17.06 -18.28
CA PRO A 151 0.91 16.58 -19.38
C PRO A 151 0.41 15.15 -19.10
N GLY A 152 -0.91 14.93 -19.27
CA GLY A 152 -1.55 13.64 -19.03
C GLY A 152 -2.08 13.43 -17.60
N MET A 153 -1.90 14.39 -16.68
CA MET A 153 -2.47 14.33 -15.34
C MET A 153 -3.73 15.20 -15.24
N ASP A 154 -4.90 14.58 -15.07
CA ASP A 154 -6.18 15.26 -14.88
C ASP A 154 -6.61 15.21 -13.40
N LEU A 155 -6.59 16.37 -12.75
CA LEU A 155 -7.00 16.50 -11.35
C LEU A 155 -8.46 16.08 -11.15
N ASN A 156 -9.36 16.36 -12.08
CA ASN A 156 -10.77 15.98 -11.93
C ASN A 156 -10.94 14.45 -11.95
N GLN A 157 -10.16 13.74 -12.78
CA GLN A 157 -10.11 12.28 -12.74
C GLN A 157 -9.50 11.75 -11.44
N MET A 158 -8.48 12.42 -10.90
CA MET A 158 -7.82 12.02 -9.65
C MET A 158 -8.61 12.36 -8.38
N MET A 159 -9.49 13.37 -8.43
CA MET A 159 -10.23 13.92 -7.29
C MET A 159 -11.61 13.30 -7.05
N GLY A 160 -12.16 12.60 -8.04
CA GLY A 160 -13.53 12.05 -8.00
C GLY A 160 -13.61 10.52 -7.88
N GLY A 161 -12.49 9.82 -7.99
CA GLY A 161 -12.45 8.37 -8.07
C GLY A 161 -12.73 7.69 -6.72
N LYS A 162 -13.74 6.82 -6.69
CA LYS A 162 -13.81 5.73 -5.69
C LYS A 162 -13.12 4.51 -6.28
N THR A 163 -12.03 4.09 -5.66
CA THR A 163 -11.36 2.83 -6.04
C THR A 163 -11.82 1.73 -5.10
N THR A 164 -12.29 0.63 -5.67
CA THR A 164 -12.64 -0.56 -4.89
C THR A 164 -11.59 -1.64 -5.13
N THR A 165 -11.10 -2.24 -4.04
CA THR A 165 -10.10 -3.32 -4.09
C THR A 165 -10.53 -4.48 -3.20
N SER A 166 -10.08 -5.67 -3.55
CA SER A 166 -10.14 -6.86 -2.71
C SER A 166 -8.73 -7.35 -2.44
N ALA A 167 -8.38 -7.54 -1.19
CA ALA A 167 -7.08 -8.05 -0.76
C ALA A 167 -7.25 -9.29 0.13
N TRP A 168 -6.36 -10.26 -0.01
CA TRP A 168 -6.39 -11.51 0.75
C TRP A 168 -5.19 -11.55 1.68
N TYR A 169 -5.45 -11.70 2.98
CA TYR A 169 -4.45 -11.68 4.03
C TYR A 169 -4.39 -13.01 4.76
N VAL A 170 -3.18 -13.45 5.05
CA VAL A 170 -2.89 -14.69 5.77
C VAL A 170 -2.03 -14.34 6.98
N GLN A 171 -2.42 -14.83 8.16
CA GLN A 171 -1.68 -14.58 9.38
C GLN A 171 -0.24 -15.13 9.27
N GLY A 172 0.76 -14.34 9.65
CA GLY A 172 2.18 -14.71 9.59
C GLY A 172 2.81 -14.63 8.18
N VAL A 173 2.01 -14.49 7.13
CA VAL A 173 2.49 -14.32 5.74
C VAL A 173 2.28 -12.89 5.24
N GLY A 174 1.14 -12.30 5.59
CA GLY A 174 0.69 -10.98 5.14
C GLY A 174 -0.25 -11.06 3.94
N MET A 175 -0.22 -10.05 3.07
CA MET A 175 -1.04 -10.02 1.87
C MET A 175 -0.51 -11.03 0.83
N VAL A 176 -1.37 -11.93 0.36
CA VAL A 176 -1.03 -12.95 -0.66
C VAL A 176 -1.57 -12.59 -2.04
N LYS A 177 -2.63 -11.77 -2.10
CA LYS A 177 -3.25 -11.31 -3.34
C LYS A 177 -3.94 -9.98 -3.10
N THR A 178 -3.96 -9.11 -4.10
CA THR A 178 -4.87 -7.97 -4.19
C THR A 178 -5.27 -7.71 -5.63
N THR A 179 -6.48 -7.21 -5.84
CA THR A 179 -7.03 -6.87 -7.15
C THR A 179 -7.93 -5.66 -7.05
N SER A 180 -7.87 -4.76 -8.03
CA SER A 180 -8.89 -3.73 -8.20
C SER A 180 -10.17 -4.33 -8.80
N ALA A 181 -11.32 -3.73 -8.49
CA ALA A 181 -12.62 -4.22 -8.94
C ALA A 181 -12.80 -4.12 -10.47
N ASP A 182 -12.18 -3.13 -11.09
CA ASP A 182 -12.15 -2.93 -12.55
C ASP A 182 -11.10 -3.80 -13.28
N GLY A 183 -10.32 -4.59 -12.54
CA GLY A 183 -9.27 -5.45 -13.09
C GLY A 183 -8.03 -4.71 -13.61
N SER A 184 -7.96 -3.38 -13.49
CA SER A 184 -6.82 -2.57 -13.94
C SER A 184 -5.54 -2.85 -13.16
N PHE A 185 -5.65 -3.41 -11.96
CA PHE A 185 -4.51 -3.76 -11.12
C PHE A 185 -4.71 -5.13 -10.47
N SER A 186 -3.65 -5.94 -10.51
CA SER A 186 -3.53 -7.13 -9.69
C SER A 186 -2.12 -7.24 -9.13
N MET A 187 -2.01 -7.87 -7.96
CA MET A 187 -0.74 -8.21 -7.35
C MET A 187 -0.88 -9.55 -6.63
N VAL A 188 -0.01 -10.49 -6.95
CA VAL A 188 -0.05 -11.87 -6.42
C VAL A 188 1.30 -12.28 -5.87
N LEU A 189 1.30 -12.93 -4.71
CA LEU A 189 2.50 -13.40 -4.04
C LEU A 189 3.09 -14.59 -4.80
N THR A 190 4.35 -14.45 -5.20
CA THR A 190 5.08 -15.48 -5.96
C THR A 190 6.15 -16.18 -5.13
N LYS A 191 6.71 -15.52 -4.11
CA LYS A 191 7.73 -16.11 -3.25
C LYS A 191 7.69 -15.54 -1.84
N ILE A 192 7.93 -16.40 -0.86
CA ILE A 192 8.17 -16.05 0.54
C ILE A 192 9.64 -16.36 0.85
N GLY A 193 10.39 -15.37 1.32
CA GLY A 193 11.75 -15.51 1.81
C GLY A 193 11.82 -15.25 3.31
N LYS A 194 12.82 -15.84 3.96
CA LYS A 194 13.17 -15.50 5.35
C LYS A 194 13.70 -14.06 5.42
#